data_AF-A0A917C1C8-F1
#
_entry.id   AF-A0A917C1C8-F1
#
_cell.length_a   1.000
_cell.length_b   1.000
_cell.length_c   1.000
_cell.angle_alpha   90.00
_cell.angle_beta   90.00
_cell.angle_gamma   90.00
#
_symmetry.space_group_name_H-M   'P 1'
#
loop_
_entity.id
_entity.type
_entity.pdbx_description
1 polymer ?
#
loop_
_entity_poly.entity_id
_entity_poly.type
_entity_poly.pdbx_seq_one_letter_code
_entity_poly.pdbx_strand_id
1 'polypeptide(L)'
;MPFFHAAGRSGCSSFGLLTAGLSLAAILALPRPAAAAGPSFDCKAARSKTEKAICADPALSALDRRMADAYRKAMAGLDTAGKAALKNDQIYFLQVRDIQLEQEKEFRLDEDMDWRVKFLASITPAPRTGFTGKWVNANGEITVAAAPGGGFKVEINTVQPYPSYPMCAFHADGALSGQTLVVGGGADDMKENDGWTATLTRTGAALKAELVRAKTSEYASPPFCGFRSSIDGNFLPVQGLPDDPRL
;
A
#
# COMPACT_ATOMS: atom_id res chain seq x y z
N MET A 1 4.98 47.24 -40.28
CA MET A 1 4.64 48.22 -41.35
C MET A 1 4.93 47.53 -42.68
N PRO A 2 4.06 47.53 -43.69
CA PRO A 2 3.18 48.62 -44.18
C PRO A 2 1.70 48.40 -43.83
N PHE A 3 0.92 49.43 -43.49
CA PHE A 3 0.26 50.49 -44.28
C PHE A 3 -1.10 50.10 -44.90
N PHE A 4 -2.08 50.94 -44.52
CA PHE A 4 -3.54 50.91 -44.68
C PHE A 4 -4.08 51.32 -46.06
N HIS A 5 -5.41 51.16 -46.20
CA HIS A 5 -6.40 51.72 -47.16
C HIS A 5 -6.81 50.78 -48.32
N ALA A 6 -8.07 50.68 -48.75
CA ALA A 6 -9.30 51.40 -48.45
C ALA A 6 -10.56 50.53 -48.70
N ALA A 7 -11.68 51.06 -48.24
CA ALA A 7 -13.04 50.54 -48.32
C ALA A 7 -13.62 50.44 -49.75
N GLY A 8 -14.54 49.49 -49.94
CA GLY A 8 -15.49 49.45 -51.05
C GLY A 8 -16.87 49.05 -50.52
N ARG A 9 -17.84 49.97 -50.61
CA ARG A 9 -19.21 49.86 -50.09
C ARG A 9 -20.18 49.62 -51.26
N SER A 10 -21.27 48.94 -50.94
CA SER A 10 -22.59 49.01 -51.58
C SER A 10 -22.91 48.06 -52.74
N GLY A 11 -23.83 47.13 -52.45
CA GLY A 11 -24.64 46.40 -53.41
C GLY A 11 -25.81 45.73 -52.68
N CYS A 12 -26.92 46.46 -52.51
CA CYS A 12 -28.17 45.97 -51.92
C CYS A 12 -29.07 45.42 -53.04
N SER A 13 -29.58 44.19 -52.90
CA SER A 13 -30.85 43.76 -53.51
C SER A 13 -31.34 42.45 -52.88
N SER A 14 -32.28 42.64 -51.96
CA SER A 14 -33.53 41.94 -51.69
C SER A 14 -33.81 40.56 -52.32
N PHE A 15 -34.23 39.64 -51.46
CA PHE A 15 -35.46 38.81 -51.49
C PHE A 15 -35.20 37.35 -51.13
N GLY A 16 -35.90 36.86 -50.11
CA GLY A 16 -36.30 35.47 -50.05
C GLY A 16 -36.01 34.73 -48.76
N LEU A 17 -37.09 34.49 -48.01
CA LEU A 17 -37.35 33.28 -47.22
C LEU A 17 -36.69 33.19 -45.83
N LEU A 18 -37.51 33.62 -44.84
CA LEU A 18 -37.52 33.06 -43.50
C LEU A 18 -37.67 31.52 -43.58
N THR A 19 -36.66 30.79 -43.14
CA THR A 19 -36.83 29.43 -42.61
C THR A 19 -36.11 29.33 -41.27
N ALA A 20 -36.86 29.53 -40.20
CA ALA A 20 -36.52 29.04 -38.88
C ALA A 20 -36.70 27.51 -38.86
N GLY A 21 -35.75 26.75 -38.32
CA GLY A 21 -35.88 25.29 -38.26
C GLY A 21 -34.77 24.57 -37.52
N LEU A 22 -34.81 24.64 -36.18
CA LEU A 22 -34.30 23.70 -35.17
C LEU A 22 -33.03 22.86 -35.49
N SER A 23 -31.89 23.29 -34.94
CA SER A 23 -30.77 22.39 -34.66
C SER A 23 -31.10 21.50 -33.46
N LEU A 24 -31.57 20.28 -33.70
CA LEU A 24 -31.76 19.27 -32.65
C LEU A 24 -30.42 18.56 -32.36
N ALA A 25 -29.57 19.18 -31.53
CA ALA A 25 -28.44 18.49 -30.93
C ALA A 25 -28.97 17.53 -29.86
N ALA A 26 -29.28 16.29 -30.26
CA ALA A 26 -29.61 15.22 -29.34
C ALA A 26 -28.36 14.86 -28.52
N ILE A 27 -28.24 15.46 -27.34
CA ILE A 27 -27.25 15.06 -26.33
C ILE A 27 -27.65 13.66 -25.86
N LEU A 28 -26.96 12.64 -26.36
CA LEU A 28 -27.03 11.28 -25.85
C LEU A 28 -26.57 11.30 -24.38
N ALA A 29 -27.53 11.38 -23.46
CA ALA A 29 -27.29 11.18 -22.05
C ALA A 29 -26.90 9.71 -21.83
N LEU A 30 -25.59 9.43 -21.90
CA LEU A 30 -25.06 8.13 -21.50
C LEU A 30 -25.44 7.89 -20.04
N PRO A 31 -26.05 6.75 -19.68
CA PRO A 31 -26.34 6.44 -18.28
C PRO A 31 -25.03 6.41 -17.51
N ARG A 32 -24.85 7.40 -16.63
CA ARG A 32 -23.77 7.37 -15.63
C ARG A 32 -24.05 6.17 -14.73
N PRO A 33 -23.13 5.21 -14.55
CA PRO A 33 -23.34 4.16 -13.56
C PRO A 33 -23.59 4.84 -12.22
N ALA A 34 -24.74 4.56 -11.62
CA ALA A 34 -25.06 5.04 -10.29
C ALA A 34 -23.95 4.51 -9.37
N ALA A 35 -23.09 5.40 -8.87
CA ALA A 35 -22.14 5.02 -7.84
C ALA A 35 -22.94 4.39 -6.70
N ALA A 36 -22.59 3.15 -6.30
CA ALA A 36 -23.23 2.51 -5.17
C ALA A 36 -23.25 3.50 -4.00
N ALA A 37 -24.44 3.77 -3.44
CA ALA A 37 -24.70 4.90 -2.54
C ALA A 37 -24.09 4.75 -1.13
N GLY A 38 -23.17 3.81 -0.93
CA GLY A 38 -22.55 3.52 0.36
C GLY A 38 -21.30 2.64 0.24
N PRO A 39 -20.63 2.32 1.35
CA PRO A 39 -19.41 1.51 1.38
C PRO A 39 -19.67 0.06 0.98
N SER A 40 -18.64 -0.79 1.08
CA SER A 40 -18.74 -2.23 0.79
C SER A 40 -19.50 -3.05 1.84
N PHE A 41 -20.03 -2.39 2.87
CA PHE A 41 -20.83 -2.97 3.95
C PHE A 41 -22.13 -2.20 4.17
N ASP A 42 -23.07 -2.77 4.93
CA ASP A 42 -24.35 -2.12 5.27
C ASP A 42 -24.15 -1.09 6.38
N CYS A 43 -24.36 0.19 6.06
CA CYS A 43 -24.29 1.28 7.03
C CYS A 43 -25.27 1.16 8.20
N LYS A 44 -26.37 0.42 8.07
CA LYS A 44 -27.29 0.15 9.19
C LYS A 44 -26.67 -0.81 10.21
N ALA A 45 -25.70 -1.61 9.78
CA ALA A 45 -24.96 -2.54 10.63
C ALA A 45 -23.71 -1.91 11.27
N ALA A 46 -23.33 -0.68 10.89
CA ALA A 46 -22.14 0.01 11.41
C ALA A 46 -22.14 0.09 12.95
N ARG A 47 -21.03 -0.31 13.58
CA ARG A 47 -20.80 -0.30 15.02
C ARG A 47 -19.61 0.57 15.40
N SER A 48 -18.47 0.44 14.71
CA SER A 48 -17.24 1.17 15.09
C SER A 48 -17.30 2.66 14.72
N LYS A 49 -16.47 3.49 15.35
CA LYS A 49 -16.34 4.91 14.94
C LYS A 49 -15.92 5.00 13.47
N THR A 50 -15.05 4.10 13.02
CA THR A 50 -14.58 4.04 11.65
C THR A 50 -15.69 3.72 10.67
N GLU A 51 -16.50 2.69 10.93
CA GLU A 51 -17.60 2.34 10.04
C GLU A 51 -18.61 3.50 9.92
N LYS A 52 -18.91 4.18 11.03
CA LYS A 52 -19.78 5.36 11.03
C LYS A 52 -19.19 6.53 10.23
N ALA A 53 -17.89 6.79 10.39
CA ALA A 53 -17.19 7.81 9.62
C ALA A 53 -17.22 7.50 8.11
N ILE A 54 -16.93 6.25 7.74
CA ILE A 54 -16.99 5.79 6.35
C ILE A 54 -18.40 5.95 5.78
N CYS A 55 -19.44 5.62 6.54
CA CYS A 55 -20.83 5.77 6.11
C CYS A 55 -21.30 7.22 5.98
N ALA A 56 -20.76 8.14 6.77
CA ALA A 56 -21.13 9.55 6.75
C ALA A 56 -20.44 10.34 5.62
N ASP A 57 -19.33 9.83 5.07
CA ASP A 57 -18.52 10.50 4.05
C ASP A 57 -18.52 9.71 2.72
N PRO A 58 -19.09 10.28 1.63
CA PRO A 58 -19.08 9.66 0.31
C PRO A 58 -17.69 9.31 -0.24
N ALA A 59 -16.65 10.10 0.08
CA ALA A 59 -15.29 9.86 -0.35
C ALA A 59 -14.68 8.64 0.36
N LEU A 60 -14.84 8.56 1.69
CA LEU A 60 -14.43 7.38 2.47
C LEU A 60 -15.21 6.12 2.06
N SER A 61 -16.53 6.26 1.81
CA SER A 61 -17.35 5.19 1.25
C SER A 61 -16.84 4.70 -0.11
N ALA A 62 -16.35 5.60 -0.97
CA ALA A 62 -15.76 5.21 -2.24
C ALA A 62 -14.42 4.50 -2.05
N LEU A 63 -13.62 4.96 -1.09
CA LEU A 63 -12.31 4.38 -0.77
C LEU A 63 -12.44 2.97 -0.19
N ASP A 64 -13.40 2.75 0.71
CA ASP A 64 -13.73 1.43 1.25
C ASP A 64 -14.09 0.43 0.15
N ARG A 65 -14.92 0.83 -0.83
CA ARG A 65 -15.23 -0.01 -2.00
C ARG A 65 -13.99 -0.35 -2.81
N ARG A 66 -13.12 0.63 -3.08
CA ARG A 66 -11.86 0.39 -3.81
C ARG A 66 -10.95 -0.57 -3.05
N MET A 67 -10.86 -0.45 -1.73
CA MET A 67 -10.09 -1.35 -0.87
C MET A 67 -10.65 -2.77 -0.93
N ALA A 68 -11.97 -2.94 -0.79
CA ALA A 68 -12.62 -4.23 -0.89
C ALA A 68 -12.40 -4.87 -2.27
N ASP A 69 -12.49 -4.10 -3.36
CA ASP A 69 -12.26 -4.57 -4.72
C ASP A 69 -10.80 -5.00 -4.92
N ALA A 70 -9.83 -4.20 -4.46
CA ALA A 70 -8.41 -4.50 -4.53
C ALA A 70 -8.06 -5.76 -3.71
N TYR A 71 -8.61 -5.89 -2.51
CA TYR A 71 -8.45 -7.09 -1.67
C TYR A 71 -8.96 -8.34 -2.38
N ARG A 72 -10.17 -8.30 -2.98
CA ARG A 72 -10.71 -9.44 -3.73
C ARG A 72 -9.85 -9.81 -4.93
N LYS A 73 -9.33 -8.83 -5.67
CA LYS A 73 -8.43 -9.06 -6.82
C LYS A 73 -7.12 -9.71 -6.38
N ALA A 74 -6.47 -9.18 -5.34
CA ALA A 74 -5.24 -9.74 -4.80
C ALA A 74 -5.46 -11.18 -4.29
N MET A 75 -6.53 -11.40 -3.52
CA MET A 75 -6.90 -12.73 -3.04
C MET A 75 -7.13 -13.73 -4.17
N ALA A 76 -7.70 -13.33 -5.30
CA ALA A 76 -7.95 -14.24 -6.42
C ALA A 76 -6.65 -14.77 -7.06
N GLY A 77 -5.60 -13.96 -7.09
CA GLY A 77 -4.32 -14.33 -7.72
C GLY A 77 -3.36 -15.10 -6.81
N LEU A 78 -3.48 -14.98 -5.49
CA LEU A 78 -2.54 -15.57 -4.55
C LEU A 78 -2.76 -17.08 -4.33
N ASP A 79 -1.66 -17.78 -4.04
CA ASP A 79 -1.69 -19.16 -3.56
C ASP A 79 -2.20 -19.24 -2.11
N THR A 80 -2.31 -20.45 -1.55
CA THR A 80 -2.84 -20.67 -0.19
C THR A 80 -2.06 -19.90 0.87
N ALA A 81 -0.73 -19.87 0.78
CA ALA A 81 0.12 -19.18 1.74
C ALA A 81 -0.03 -17.65 1.62
N GLY A 82 -0.02 -17.13 0.39
CA GLY A 82 -0.27 -15.72 0.11
C GLY A 82 -1.65 -15.26 0.58
N LYS A 83 -2.71 -16.05 0.35
CA LYS A 83 -4.06 -15.79 0.86
C LYS A 83 -4.11 -15.74 2.38
N ALA A 84 -3.41 -16.65 3.05
CA ALA A 84 -3.34 -16.66 4.51
C ALA A 84 -2.61 -15.42 5.04
N ALA A 85 -1.47 -15.07 4.43
CA ALA A 85 -0.72 -13.86 4.77
C ALA A 85 -1.58 -12.61 4.57
N LEU A 86 -2.22 -12.45 3.40
CA LEU A 86 -3.05 -11.30 3.07
C LEU A 86 -4.28 -11.19 3.98
N LYS A 87 -4.92 -12.31 4.32
CA LYS A 87 -6.05 -12.31 5.24
C LYS A 87 -5.66 -11.81 6.63
N ASN A 88 -4.58 -12.36 7.19
CA ASN A 88 -4.11 -11.96 8.53
C ASN A 88 -3.67 -10.50 8.55
N ASP A 89 -2.97 -10.07 7.50
CA ASP A 89 -2.53 -8.69 7.30
C ASP A 89 -3.73 -7.71 7.18
N GLN A 90 -4.78 -8.08 6.43
CA GLN A 90 -5.98 -7.26 6.31
C GLN A 90 -6.76 -7.18 7.62
N ILE A 91 -6.86 -8.27 8.39
CA ILE A 91 -7.50 -8.26 9.72
C ILE A 91 -6.74 -7.30 10.64
N TYR A 92 -5.42 -7.41 10.66
CA TYR A 92 -4.57 -6.57 11.47
C TYR A 92 -4.71 -5.08 11.10
N PHE A 93 -4.63 -4.76 9.81
CA PHE A 93 -4.87 -3.40 9.31
C PHE A 93 -6.20 -2.81 9.80
N LEU A 94 -7.30 -3.57 9.68
CA LEU A 94 -8.62 -3.09 10.10
C LEU A 94 -8.70 -2.84 11.61
N GLN A 95 -8.06 -3.68 12.42
CA GLN A 95 -7.98 -3.50 13.87
C GLN A 95 -7.21 -2.23 14.24
N VAL A 96 -6.04 -2.05 13.64
CA VAL A 96 -5.16 -0.90 13.89
C VAL A 96 -5.82 0.41 13.48
N ARG A 97 -6.38 0.46 12.27
CA ARG A 97 -7.10 1.62 11.74
C ARG A 97 -8.23 2.04 12.68
N ASP A 98 -8.99 1.08 13.21
CA ASP A 98 -10.09 1.37 14.13
C ASP A 98 -9.58 1.90 15.48
N ILE A 99 -8.51 1.33 16.03
CA ILE A 99 -7.86 1.83 17.26
C ILE A 99 -7.33 3.25 17.07
N GLN A 100 -6.62 3.51 15.97
CA GLN A 100 -6.02 4.82 15.71
C GLN A 100 -7.08 5.90 15.54
N LEU A 101 -8.15 5.65 14.78
CA LEU A 101 -9.23 6.62 14.67
C LEU A 101 -9.88 6.91 16.03
N GLU A 102 -9.93 5.93 16.92
CA GLU A 102 -10.49 6.12 18.26
C GLU A 102 -9.58 6.91 19.21
N GLN A 103 -8.26 6.78 19.07
CA GLN A 103 -7.28 7.23 20.06
C GLN A 103 -6.43 8.42 19.61
N GLU A 104 -6.23 8.59 18.30
CA GLU A 104 -5.28 9.55 17.73
C GLU A 104 -5.98 10.73 17.08
N LYS A 105 -5.73 11.92 17.61
CA LYS A 105 -6.42 13.15 17.19
C LYS A 105 -6.10 13.55 15.74
N GLU A 106 -4.88 13.25 15.28
CA GLU A 106 -4.37 13.65 13.97
C GLU A 106 -4.41 12.50 12.95
N PHE A 107 -5.02 11.37 13.30
CA PHE A 107 -5.10 10.23 12.39
C PHE A 107 -5.95 10.54 11.16
N ARG A 108 -5.33 10.41 9.99
CA ARG A 108 -5.92 10.63 8.67
C ARG A 108 -6.43 9.30 8.09
N LEU A 109 -7.67 8.95 8.43
CA LEU A 109 -8.32 7.72 7.97
C LEU A 109 -8.32 7.59 6.43
N ASP A 110 -8.49 8.71 5.72
CA ASP A 110 -8.47 8.75 4.27
C ASP A 110 -7.09 8.39 3.70
N GLU A 111 -6.01 8.92 4.27
CA GLU A 111 -4.65 8.63 3.82
C GLU A 111 -4.24 7.18 4.12
N ASP A 112 -4.59 6.67 5.32
CA ASP A 112 -4.32 5.28 5.71
C ASP A 112 -5.07 4.27 4.81
N MET A 113 -6.36 4.53 4.55
CA MET A 113 -7.14 3.70 3.62
C MET A 113 -6.65 3.81 2.17
N ASP A 114 -6.20 4.98 1.71
CA ASP A 114 -5.70 5.17 0.34
C ASP A 114 -4.36 4.45 0.14
N TRP A 115 -3.46 4.54 1.12
CA TRP A 115 -2.23 3.75 1.11
C TRP A 115 -2.55 2.26 1.08
N ARG A 116 -3.54 1.81 1.87
CA ARG A 116 -3.97 0.40 1.85
C ARG A 116 -4.49 -0.03 0.48
N VAL A 117 -5.27 0.80 -0.21
CA VAL A 117 -5.71 0.52 -1.59
C VAL A 117 -4.50 0.34 -2.51
N LYS A 118 -3.52 1.25 -2.44
CA LYS A 118 -2.30 1.19 -3.25
C LYS A 118 -1.49 -0.07 -2.97
N PHE A 119 -1.29 -0.42 -1.69
CA PHE A 119 -0.65 -1.67 -1.29
C PHE A 119 -1.35 -2.87 -1.91
N LEU A 120 -2.66 -3.02 -1.69
CA LEU A 120 -3.45 -4.15 -2.20
C LEU A 120 -3.38 -4.26 -3.73
N ALA A 121 -3.43 -3.12 -4.44
CA ALA A 121 -3.33 -3.08 -5.90
C ALA A 121 -1.92 -3.38 -6.43
N SER A 122 -0.88 -3.15 -5.61
CA SER A 122 0.52 -3.39 -5.96
C SER A 122 0.98 -4.83 -5.76
N ILE A 123 0.19 -5.66 -5.06
CA ILE A 123 0.54 -7.06 -4.79
C ILE A 123 0.68 -7.81 -6.10
N THR A 124 1.85 -8.40 -6.33
CA THR A 124 2.11 -9.26 -7.49
C THR A 124 1.80 -10.71 -7.13
N PRO A 125 0.73 -11.32 -7.68
CA PRO A 125 0.27 -12.64 -7.24
C PRO A 125 1.19 -13.80 -7.63
N ALA A 126 1.99 -13.64 -8.69
CA ALA A 126 2.93 -14.65 -9.14
C ALA A 126 4.07 -14.85 -8.12
N PRO A 127 4.37 -16.09 -7.68
CA PRO A 127 5.52 -16.36 -6.84
C PRO A 127 6.81 -15.87 -7.49
N ARG A 128 7.62 -15.10 -6.76
CA ARG A 128 8.96 -14.70 -7.22
C ARG A 128 9.94 -15.85 -7.06
N THR A 129 10.88 -15.95 -7.98
CA THR A 129 12.10 -16.75 -7.83
C THR A 129 13.10 -15.94 -7.01
N GLY A 130 13.48 -16.43 -5.83
CA GLY A 130 14.44 -15.76 -4.93
C GLY A 130 13.82 -14.69 -4.04
N PHE A 131 14.69 -13.79 -3.54
CA PHE A 131 14.36 -12.83 -2.48
C PHE A 131 14.31 -11.38 -2.94
N THR A 132 14.94 -11.04 -4.07
CA THR A 132 15.11 -9.66 -4.53
C THR A 132 13.77 -8.94 -4.75
N GLY A 133 13.76 -7.66 -4.40
CA GLY A 133 12.61 -6.76 -4.55
C GLY A 133 12.02 -6.32 -3.21
N LYS A 134 10.89 -5.61 -3.31
CA LYS A 134 10.16 -5.06 -2.17
C LYS A 134 9.06 -6.02 -1.71
N TRP A 135 8.93 -6.18 -0.40
CA TRP A 135 7.94 -7.02 0.28
C TRP A 135 7.29 -6.20 1.37
N VAL A 136 5.97 -6.18 1.43
CA VAL A 136 5.23 -5.25 2.30
C VAL A 136 4.11 -5.96 3.04
N ASN A 137 3.83 -5.50 4.26
CA ASN A 137 2.62 -5.79 5.02
C ASN A 137 2.14 -4.49 5.69
N ALA A 138 1.14 -4.57 6.56
CA ALA A 138 0.56 -3.41 7.24
C ALA A 138 1.55 -2.71 8.20
N ASN A 139 2.54 -3.43 8.71
CA ASN A 139 3.56 -2.93 9.65
C ASN A 139 4.76 -2.30 8.95
N GLY A 140 5.02 -2.61 7.68
CA GLY A 140 6.10 -1.96 6.96
C GLY A 140 6.65 -2.80 5.82
N GLU A 141 7.95 -2.67 5.57
CA GLU A 141 8.59 -3.17 4.36
C GLU A 141 9.93 -3.86 4.58
N ILE A 142 10.21 -4.78 3.65
CA ILE A 142 11.51 -5.42 3.46
C ILE A 142 11.93 -5.17 2.02
N THR A 143 13.12 -4.60 1.84
CA THR A 143 13.76 -4.45 0.53
C THR A 143 15.00 -5.33 0.49
N VAL A 144 15.08 -6.18 -0.53
CA VAL A 144 16.24 -7.05 -0.77
C VAL A 144 16.86 -6.71 -2.11
N ALA A 145 18.13 -6.33 -2.11
CA ALA A 145 18.93 -6.07 -3.31
C ALA A 145 20.12 -7.05 -3.38
N ALA A 146 20.58 -7.39 -4.59
CA ALA A 146 21.81 -8.17 -4.74
C ALA A 146 23.02 -7.30 -4.37
N ALA A 147 23.97 -7.85 -3.62
CA ALA A 147 25.20 -7.15 -3.25
C ALA A 147 26.30 -7.37 -4.31
N PRO A 148 27.16 -6.36 -4.58
CA PRO A 148 28.36 -6.56 -5.37
C PRO A 148 29.27 -7.62 -4.73
N GLY A 149 29.69 -8.63 -5.49
CA GLY A 149 30.50 -9.74 -4.97
C GLY A 149 29.72 -10.94 -4.44
N GLY A 150 28.38 -10.91 -4.52
CA GLY A 150 27.51 -12.00 -4.09
C GLY A 150 26.80 -11.70 -2.77
N GLY A 151 25.71 -12.42 -2.50
CA GLY A 151 24.84 -12.14 -1.35
C GLY A 151 23.86 -10.99 -1.60
N PHE A 152 23.38 -10.38 -0.53
CA PHE A 152 22.29 -9.40 -0.54
C PHE A 152 22.57 -8.22 0.38
N LYS A 153 22.05 -7.05 0.02
CA LYS A 153 21.79 -5.94 0.96
C LYS A 153 20.32 -6.00 1.33
N VAL A 154 20.02 -5.97 2.63
CA VAL A 154 18.64 -6.10 3.13
C VAL A 154 18.32 -4.96 4.06
N GLU A 155 17.20 -4.30 3.81
CA GLU A 155 16.63 -3.26 4.66
C GLU A 155 15.25 -3.73 5.13
N ILE A 156 15.04 -3.75 6.45
CA ILE A 156 13.77 -4.10 7.07
C ILE A 156 13.33 -2.95 7.97
N ASN A 157 12.24 -2.29 7.59
CA ASN A 157 11.67 -1.18 8.34
C ASN A 157 10.22 -1.55 8.72
N THR A 158 9.95 -1.69 10.01
CA THR A 158 8.59 -1.91 10.51
C THR A 158 8.24 -0.88 11.58
N VAL A 159 6.99 -0.46 11.60
CA VAL A 159 6.40 0.39 12.63
C VAL A 159 5.26 -0.40 13.26
N GLN A 160 5.32 -0.60 14.58
CA GLN A 160 4.15 -1.11 15.29
C GLN A 160 3.18 0.03 15.57
N PRO A 161 1.87 -0.23 15.51
CA PRO A 161 0.87 0.74 15.89
C PRO A 161 0.96 1.03 17.39
N TYR A 162 0.45 2.20 17.77
CA TYR A 162 0.12 2.67 19.12
C TYR A 162 0.47 1.79 20.36
N PRO A 163 0.98 2.40 21.46
CA PRO A 163 1.38 3.80 21.58
C PRO A 163 2.79 4.03 21.05
N SER A 164 3.15 5.29 20.78
CA SER A 164 4.52 5.75 20.44
C SER A 164 5.15 5.25 19.14
N TYR A 165 4.42 4.48 18.33
CA TYR A 165 4.85 4.01 17.02
C TYR A 165 6.28 3.45 17.00
N PRO A 166 6.62 2.48 17.87
CA PRO A 166 7.98 2.01 17.96
C PRO A 166 8.38 1.33 16.64
N MET A 167 9.52 1.74 16.11
CA MET A 167 10.05 1.26 14.85
C MET A 167 11.16 0.23 15.06
N CYS A 168 11.25 -0.72 14.14
CA CYS A 168 12.46 -1.49 13.89
C CYS A 168 13.07 -1.02 12.58
N ALA A 169 14.36 -0.71 12.58
CA ALA A 169 15.12 -0.40 11.37
C ALA A 169 16.37 -1.29 11.34
N PHE A 170 16.29 -2.41 10.62
CA PHE A 170 17.36 -3.39 10.54
C PHE A 170 17.95 -3.45 9.13
N HIS A 171 19.16 -2.93 8.98
CA HIS A 171 19.89 -2.89 7.71
C HIS A 171 21.17 -3.69 7.86
N ALA A 172 21.34 -4.74 7.06
CA ALA A 172 22.49 -5.63 7.15
C ALA A 172 22.70 -6.45 5.88
N ASP A 173 23.85 -7.14 5.83
CA ASP A 173 24.18 -8.03 4.72
C ASP A 173 23.49 -9.39 4.87
N GLY A 174 23.10 -9.96 3.74
CA GLY A 174 22.37 -11.20 3.65
C GLY A 174 23.13 -12.27 2.86
N ALA A 175 23.16 -13.49 3.38
CA ALA A 175 23.71 -14.66 2.70
C ALA A 175 22.73 -15.84 2.73
N LEU A 176 22.73 -16.67 1.68
CA LEU A 176 21.92 -17.88 1.65
C LEU A 176 22.54 -18.97 2.53
N SER A 177 21.68 -19.58 3.35
CA SER A 177 21.92 -20.85 4.02
C SER A 177 20.82 -21.83 3.59
N GLY A 178 21.13 -22.66 2.59
CA GLY A 178 20.13 -23.49 1.92
C GLY A 178 19.04 -22.65 1.24
N GLN A 179 17.79 -22.77 1.71
CA GLN A 179 16.64 -22.03 1.18
C GLN A 179 16.26 -20.80 2.01
N THR A 180 17.04 -20.50 3.05
CA THR A 180 16.82 -19.37 3.94
C THR A 180 17.86 -18.29 3.65
N LEU A 181 17.42 -17.04 3.56
CA LEU A 181 18.31 -15.88 3.54
C LEU A 181 18.53 -15.44 4.98
N VAL A 182 19.77 -15.56 5.47
CA VAL A 182 20.19 -15.10 6.80
C VAL A 182 20.74 -13.70 6.68
N VAL A 183 20.18 -12.77 7.44
CA VAL A 183 20.49 -11.34 7.42
C VAL A 183 21.20 -10.96 8.72
N GLY A 184 22.33 -10.26 8.61
CA GLY A 184 23.18 -9.86 9.73
C GLY A 184 24.09 -10.97 10.27
N GLY A 185 24.33 -12.03 9.48
CA GLY A 185 25.16 -13.17 9.89
C GLY A 185 26.68 -12.95 9.76
N GLY A 186 27.11 -11.80 9.21
CA GLY A 186 28.53 -11.45 9.09
C GLY A 186 29.12 -11.04 10.45
N ALA A 187 30.43 -11.19 10.63
CA ALA A 187 31.08 -10.88 11.91
C ALA A 187 30.89 -9.41 12.34
N ASP A 188 30.94 -8.49 11.39
CA ASP A 188 30.74 -7.05 11.64
C ASP A 188 29.27 -6.76 12.01
N ASP A 189 28.31 -7.29 11.24
CA ASP A 189 26.88 -7.16 11.53
C ASP A 189 26.52 -7.77 12.90
N MET A 190 27.06 -8.95 13.23
CA MET A 190 26.81 -9.61 14.50
C MET A 190 27.37 -8.80 15.67
N LYS A 191 28.46 -8.05 15.48
CA LYS A 191 28.99 -7.16 16.50
C LYS A 191 28.10 -5.93 16.68
N GLU A 192 27.64 -5.33 15.57
CA GLU A 192 26.78 -4.15 15.60
C GLU A 192 25.39 -4.44 16.20
N ASN A 193 24.84 -5.61 15.88
CA ASN A 193 23.47 -5.98 16.24
C ASN A 193 23.39 -6.85 17.51
N ASP A 194 24.44 -6.90 18.34
CA ASP A 194 24.49 -7.75 19.56
C ASP A 194 24.12 -9.22 19.28
N GLY A 195 24.59 -9.74 18.14
CA GLY A 195 24.33 -11.09 17.67
C GLY A 195 22.89 -11.37 17.23
N TRP A 196 22.03 -10.35 17.17
CA TRP A 196 20.71 -10.50 16.55
C TRP A 196 20.85 -10.61 15.03
N THR A 197 20.08 -11.52 14.46
CA THR A 197 19.98 -11.74 13.02
C THR A 197 18.51 -11.86 12.63
N ALA A 198 18.23 -11.86 11.33
CA ALA A 198 16.92 -12.22 10.82
C ALA A 198 17.03 -13.36 9.81
N THR A 199 16.00 -14.18 9.74
CA THR A 199 15.83 -15.18 8.69
C THR A 199 14.68 -14.79 7.80
N LEU A 200 14.92 -14.82 6.48
CA LEU A 200 13.91 -14.60 5.46
C LEU A 200 13.68 -15.93 4.73
N THR A 201 12.44 -16.42 4.75
CA THR A 201 12.06 -17.70 4.13
C THR A 201 10.85 -17.53 3.22
N ARG A 202 10.91 -18.09 2.01
CA ARG A 202 9.78 -18.08 1.07
C ARG A 202 8.75 -19.14 1.47
N THR A 203 7.49 -18.75 1.61
CA THR A 203 6.35 -19.66 1.81
C THR A 203 5.29 -19.35 0.76
N GLY A 204 5.29 -20.09 -0.35
CA GLY A 204 4.45 -19.78 -1.51
C GLY A 204 4.74 -18.37 -2.05
N ALA A 205 3.70 -17.55 -2.19
CA ALA A 205 3.84 -16.15 -2.57
C ALA A 205 4.42 -15.25 -1.47
N ALA A 206 4.31 -15.60 -0.18
CA ALA A 206 4.70 -14.76 0.95
C ALA A 206 6.17 -14.94 1.37
N LEU A 207 6.78 -13.86 1.88
CA LEU A 207 8.09 -13.87 2.52
C LEU A 207 7.90 -13.80 4.03
N LYS A 208 8.35 -14.81 4.77
CA LYS A 208 8.34 -14.82 6.22
C LYS A 208 9.66 -14.24 6.74
N ALA A 209 9.58 -13.26 7.64
CA ALA A 209 10.71 -12.72 8.37
C ALA A 209 10.62 -13.12 9.85
N GLU A 210 11.73 -13.56 10.42
CA GLU A 210 11.83 -13.96 11.83
C GLU A 210 13.17 -13.50 12.42
N LEU A 211 13.11 -12.82 13.57
CA LEU A 211 14.25 -12.48 14.39
C LEU A 211 14.84 -13.73 15.05
N VAL A 212 16.16 -13.77 15.09
CA VAL A 212 16.93 -14.81 15.78
C VAL A 212 17.91 -14.15 16.71
N ARG A 213 17.75 -14.42 18.01
CA ARG A 213 18.63 -13.94 19.07
C ARG A 213 19.80 -14.90 19.26
N ALA A 214 21.03 -14.39 19.21
CA ALA A 214 22.19 -15.16 19.66
C ALA A 214 22.09 -15.46 21.17
N LYS A 215 22.51 -16.65 21.58
CA LYS A 215 22.58 -17.00 23.02
C LYS A 215 23.51 -16.09 23.82
N THR A 216 24.47 -15.46 23.14
CA THR A 216 25.45 -14.53 23.70
C THR A 216 24.98 -13.09 23.73
N SER A 217 23.80 -12.78 23.18
CA SER A 217 23.24 -11.43 23.15
C SER A 217 23.02 -10.90 24.56
N GLU A 218 23.56 -9.72 24.84
CA GLU A 218 23.38 -9.01 26.11
C GLU A 218 21.93 -8.54 26.29
N TYR A 219 21.27 -8.15 25.20
CA TYR A 219 19.92 -7.60 25.23
C TYR A 219 18.82 -8.65 25.03
N ALA A 220 17.72 -8.52 25.77
CA ALA A 220 16.53 -9.36 25.59
C ALA A 220 15.70 -8.96 24.35
N SER A 221 15.91 -7.75 23.82
CA SER A 221 15.28 -7.22 22.62
C SER A 221 16.34 -6.80 21.60
N PRO A 222 16.05 -6.82 20.29
CA PRO A 222 17.00 -6.37 19.29
C PRO A 222 17.33 -4.88 19.49
N PRO A 223 18.61 -4.47 19.41
CA PRO A 223 19.02 -3.08 19.65
C PRO A 223 18.51 -2.09 18.59
N PHE A 224 18.13 -2.61 17.41
CA PHE A 224 17.58 -1.85 16.30
C PHE A 224 16.04 -1.75 16.32
N CYS A 225 15.39 -2.22 17.39
CA CYS A 225 13.94 -2.19 17.57
C CYS A 225 13.55 -1.38 18.81
N GLY A 226 12.60 -0.46 18.64
CA GLY A 226 11.94 0.24 19.73
C GLY A 226 11.13 -0.70 20.64
N PHE A 227 10.60 -0.16 21.74
CA PHE A 227 9.92 -0.94 22.77
C PHE A 227 8.82 -1.86 22.22
N ARG A 228 8.99 -3.18 22.42
CA ARG A 228 8.05 -4.24 21.99
C ARG A 228 7.74 -4.25 20.48
N SER A 229 8.54 -3.58 19.67
CA SER A 229 8.46 -3.68 18.21
C SER A 229 9.15 -4.96 17.71
N SER A 230 8.81 -5.38 16.50
CA SER A 230 9.41 -6.55 15.86
C SER A 230 9.33 -6.41 14.34
N ILE A 231 10.28 -7.03 13.65
CA ILE A 231 10.24 -7.21 12.19
C ILE A 231 9.47 -8.49 11.79
N ASP A 232 9.10 -9.32 12.76
CA ASP A 232 8.50 -10.63 12.52
C ASP A 232 7.17 -10.49 11.77
N GLY A 233 6.99 -11.31 10.73
CA GLY A 233 5.75 -11.32 9.98
C GLY A 233 5.84 -11.99 8.63
N ASN A 234 4.70 -12.05 7.96
CA ASN A 234 4.63 -12.42 6.56
C ASN A 234 4.44 -11.16 5.72
N PHE A 235 5.20 -11.05 4.64
CA PHE A 235 5.22 -9.92 3.73
C PHE A 235 4.85 -10.39 2.32
N LEU A 236 4.12 -9.56 1.59
CA LEU A 236 3.66 -9.86 0.25
C LEU A 236 4.50 -9.12 -0.79
N PRO A 237 4.80 -9.74 -1.93
CA PRO A 237 5.58 -9.10 -2.99
C PRO A 237 4.77 -7.98 -3.62
N VAL A 238 5.37 -6.79 -3.72
CA VAL A 238 4.75 -5.62 -4.35
C VAL A 238 5.59 -5.07 -5.51
N GLN A 239 4.94 -4.47 -6.49
CA GLN A 239 5.60 -3.77 -7.59
C GLN A 239 4.97 -2.39 -7.81
N GLY A 240 5.81 -1.36 -7.90
CA GLY A 240 5.37 0.01 -8.14
C GLY A 240 4.60 0.66 -6.98
N LEU A 241 4.69 0.09 -5.77
CA LEU A 241 4.16 0.74 -4.56
C LEU A 241 5.04 1.95 -4.22
N PRO A 242 4.48 3.16 -4.07
CA PRO A 242 5.22 4.32 -3.56
C PRO A 242 5.73 4.08 -2.14
N ASP A 243 6.67 4.93 -1.71
CA ASP A 243 7.17 4.88 -0.33
C ASP A 243 6.05 5.14 0.67
N ASP A 244 6.08 4.40 1.77
CA ASP A 244 5.14 4.58 2.86
C ASP A 244 5.56 5.81 3.68
N PRO A 245 4.75 6.88 3.75
CA PRO A 245 5.13 8.09 4.51
C PRO A 245 5.24 7.85 6.02
N ARG A 246 4.87 6.66 6.51
CA ARG A 246 4.99 6.26 7.91
C ARG A 246 6.36 5.65 8.26
N LEU A 247 7.16 5.27 7.26
CA LEU A 247 8.46 4.61 7.41
C LEU A 247 9.64 5.57 7.19
#